data_AF-A0A699WP33-F1
#
_entry.id   AF-A0A699WP33-F1
#
_cell.length_a   1.000
_cell.length_b   1.000
_cell.length_c   1.000
_cell.angle_alpha   90.00
_cell.angle_beta   90.00
_cell.angle_gamma   90.00
#
_symmetry.space_group_name_H-M   'P 1'
#
loop_
_entity.id
_entity.type
_entity.pdbx_description
1 polymer ?
#
loop_
_entity_poly.entity_id
_entity_poly.type
_entity_poly.pdbx_seq_one_letter_code
_entity_poly.pdbx_strand_id
1 'polypeptide(L)'
;SKYALESLKKYGFESCDPVDTPMVEKSKLDEDKEGKAVDPSYYRGIIGTLLYLTASRPDLQFDICMYVRYQARPTEKNLHGVKRIFRYLRGTVNRVLWYPKDSSLSLTAFADANHTGCHDTCRSTSGSL
;
A
#
# COMPACT_ATOMS: atom_id res chain seq x y z
N SER A 1 -5.52 6.79 14.11
CA SER A 1 -4.05 6.90 14.34
C SER A 1 -3.57 8.30 14.00
N LYS A 2 -2.81 8.97 14.89
CA LYS A 2 -2.32 10.36 14.69
C LYS A 2 -1.50 10.50 13.40
N TYR A 3 -0.58 9.56 13.15
CA TYR A 3 0.28 9.57 11.98
C TYR A 3 -0.50 9.39 10.66
N ALA A 4 -1.56 8.57 10.66
CA ALA A 4 -2.41 8.41 9.47
C ALA A 4 -3.13 9.71 9.09
N LEU A 5 -3.62 10.46 10.08
CA LEU A 5 -4.25 11.76 9.85
C LEU A 5 -3.24 12.80 9.34
N GLU A 6 -2.05 12.86 9.94
CA GLU A 6 -0.97 13.75 9.48
C GLU A 6 -0.52 13.40 8.05
N SER A 7 -0.47 12.11 7.71
CA SER A 7 -0.15 11.65 6.35
C SER A 7 -1.22 12.09 5.36
N LEU A 8 -2.51 11.95 5.69
CA LEU A 8 -3.60 12.44 4.86
C LEU A 8 -3.52 13.95 4.65
N LYS A 9 -3.18 14.72 5.70
CA LYS A 9 -2.97 16.16 5.62
C LYS A 9 -1.83 16.55 4.69
N LYS A 10 -0.68 15.90 4.87
CA LYS A 10 0.55 16.16 4.09
C LYS A 10 0.32 16.02 2.59
N TYR A 11 -0.51 15.07 2.17
CA TYR A 11 -0.77 14.79 0.75
C TYR A 11 -2.12 15.31 0.25
N GLY A 12 -2.89 16.04 1.07
CA GLY A 12 -4.15 16.68 0.65
C GLY A 12 -5.36 15.74 0.55
N PHE A 13 -5.40 14.65 1.32
CA PHE A 13 -6.48 13.65 1.34
C PHE A 13 -7.44 13.80 2.54
N GLU A 14 -7.45 14.95 3.22
CA GLU A 14 -8.30 15.18 4.39
C GLU A 14 -9.80 15.21 4.04
N SER A 15 -10.18 15.72 2.87
CA SER A 15 -11.58 15.87 2.45
C SER A 15 -11.95 14.98 1.26
N CYS A 16 -11.17 13.94 0.98
CA CYS A 16 -11.42 13.05 -0.15
C CYS A 16 -12.55 12.03 0.13
N ASP A 17 -13.25 11.64 -0.94
CA ASP A 17 -14.25 10.57 -0.85
C ASP A 17 -13.56 9.22 -0.59
N PRO A 18 -13.95 8.52 0.49
CA PRO A 18 -13.34 7.25 0.86
C PRO A 18 -13.67 6.16 -0.16
N VAL A 19 -12.85 5.11 -0.16
CA VAL A 19 -13.03 3.92 -1.00
C VAL A 19 -12.90 2.69 -0.12
N ASP A 20 -13.70 1.66 -0.39
CA ASP A 20 -13.74 0.45 0.44
C ASP A 20 -12.56 -0.50 0.21
N THR A 21 -11.87 -0.39 -0.93
CA THR A 21 -10.72 -1.24 -1.27
C THR A 21 -9.47 -0.43 -1.60
N PRO A 22 -8.30 -0.80 -1.03
CA PRO A 22 -7.03 -0.12 -1.28
C PRO A 22 -6.52 -0.32 -2.72
N MET A 23 -6.79 -1.48 -3.32
CA MET A 23 -6.48 -1.81 -4.71
C MET A 23 -7.71 -2.35 -5.45
N VAL A 24 -7.74 -2.21 -6.77
CA VAL A 24 -8.81 -2.75 -7.61
C VAL A 24 -8.55 -4.24 -7.84
N GLU A 25 -9.51 -5.08 -7.46
CA GLU A 25 -9.48 -6.51 -7.71
C GLU A 25 -9.37 -6.74 -9.23
N LYS A 26 -8.25 -7.32 -9.70
CA LYS A 26 -7.88 -7.57 -11.11
C LYS A 26 -7.24 -6.41 -11.90
N SER A 27 -6.74 -5.35 -11.26
CA SER A 27 -5.85 -4.45 -12.01
C SER A 27 -4.56 -5.19 -12.35
N LYS A 28 -4.38 -5.57 -13.62
CA LYS A 28 -3.06 -5.96 -14.12
C LYS A 28 -2.15 -4.76 -13.96
N LEU A 29 -1.27 -4.81 -12.97
CA LEU A 29 -0.23 -3.81 -12.77
C LEU A 29 0.91 -4.15 -13.74
N ASP A 30 0.62 -4.10 -15.04
CA ASP A 30 1.65 -4.32 -16.06
C ASP A 30 2.53 -3.07 -16.14
N GLU A 31 3.81 -3.26 -16.45
CA GLU A 31 4.71 -2.12 -16.68
C GLU A 31 4.21 -1.22 -17.82
N ASP A 32 3.78 -0.02 -17.45
CA ASP A 32 3.36 1.01 -18.40
C ASP A 32 4.58 1.66 -19.04
N LYS A 33 5.13 1.04 -20.10
CA LYS A 33 6.36 1.50 -20.74
C LYS A 33 6.26 2.89 -21.37
N GLU A 34 5.07 3.26 -21.81
CA GLU A 34 4.72 4.54 -22.45
C GLU A 34 4.06 5.54 -21.48
N GLY A 35 3.87 5.13 -20.22
CA GLY A 35 3.22 5.96 -19.21
C GLY A 35 3.99 7.24 -18.94
N LYS A 36 3.26 8.34 -18.76
CA LYS A 36 3.86 9.61 -18.36
C LYS A 36 4.56 9.46 -17.00
N ALA A 37 5.86 9.77 -16.99
CA ALA A 37 6.68 9.67 -15.79
C ALA A 37 6.27 10.71 -14.75
N VAL A 38 6.33 10.32 -13.49
CA VAL A 38 6.12 11.17 -12.31
C VAL A 38 7.47 11.46 -11.66
N ASP A 39 7.60 12.58 -10.94
CA ASP A 39 8.80 12.88 -10.16
C ASP A 39 9.12 11.72 -9.18
N PRO A 40 10.27 11.05 -9.35
CA PRO A 40 10.67 9.94 -8.48
C PRO A 40 10.84 10.35 -7.01
N SER A 41 11.26 11.58 -6.75
CA SER A 41 11.51 12.06 -5.37
C SER A 41 10.19 12.19 -4.60
N TYR A 42 9.20 12.83 -5.22
CA TYR A 42 7.85 12.93 -4.68
C TYR A 42 7.23 11.54 -4.45
N TYR A 43 7.33 10.64 -5.44
CA TYR A 43 6.79 9.29 -5.32
C TYR A 43 7.44 8.48 -4.20
N ARG A 44 8.78 8.53 -4.08
CA ARG A 44 9.51 7.86 -2.98
C ARG A 44 9.13 8.41 -1.62
N GLY A 45 8.91 9.72 -1.49
CA GLY A 45 8.43 10.34 -0.26
C GLY A 45 7.06 9.82 0.18
N ILE A 46 6.14 9.63 -0.79
CA ILE A 46 4.83 9.01 -0.53
C ILE A 46 4.99 7.56 -0.08
N ILE A 47 5.73 6.76 -0.84
CA ILE A 47 5.94 5.34 -0.55
C ILE A 47 6.56 5.16 0.84
N GLY A 48 7.55 5.97 1.22
CA GLY A 48 8.15 5.91 2.56
C GLY A 48 7.15 6.20 3.68
N THR A 49 6.23 7.17 3.47
CA THR A 49 5.17 7.48 4.44
C THR A 49 4.18 6.32 4.57
N LEU A 50 3.81 5.69 3.45
CA LEU A 50 2.96 4.50 3.44
C LEU A 50 3.63 3.29 4.09
N LEU A 51 4.93 3.08 3.84
CA LEU A 51 5.69 1.97 4.41
C LEU A 51 5.70 2.05 5.96
N TYR A 52 5.81 3.25 6.51
CA TYR A 52 5.72 3.46 7.95
C TYR A 52 4.32 3.15 8.49
N LEU A 53 3.26 3.47 7.73
CA LEU A 53 1.88 3.16 8.13
C LEU A 53 1.62 1.67 8.25
N THR A 54 2.30 0.83 7.46
CA THR A 54 2.17 -0.63 7.46
C THR A 54 2.35 -1.24 8.85
N ALA A 55 3.23 -0.68 9.68
CA ALA A 55 3.45 -1.15 11.06
C ALA A 55 2.18 -1.07 11.93
N SER A 56 1.30 -0.10 11.65
CA SER A 56 0.02 0.07 12.34
C SER A 56 -1.18 -0.44 11.56
N ARG A 57 -0.99 -0.71 10.26
CA ARG A 57 -2.02 -1.04 9.28
C ARG A 57 -1.51 -2.16 8.35
N PRO A 58 -1.37 -3.40 8.89
CA PRO A 58 -0.86 -4.53 8.10
C PRO A 58 -1.80 -4.90 6.94
N ASP A 59 -3.07 -4.49 7.01
CA ASP A 59 -4.04 -4.63 5.93
C ASP A 59 -3.64 -3.93 4.62
N LEU A 60 -2.76 -2.92 4.69
CA LEU A 60 -2.24 -2.20 3.53
C LEU A 60 -0.92 -2.76 2.98
N GLN A 61 -0.30 -3.73 3.67
CA GLN A 61 1.05 -4.18 3.38
C GLN A 61 1.20 -4.71 1.97
N PHE A 62 0.23 -5.50 1.52
CA PHE A 62 0.25 -6.10 0.19
C PHE A 62 0.20 -5.04 -0.91
N ASP A 63 -0.74 -4.10 -0.82
CA ASP A 63 -0.93 -3.05 -1.83
C ASP A 63 0.30 -2.14 -1.92
N ILE A 64 0.84 -1.73 -0.77
CA ILE A 64 2.04 -0.89 -0.72
C ILE A 64 3.23 -1.62 -1.34
N CYS A 65 3.44 -2.90 -1.01
CA CYS A 65 4.53 -3.71 -1.56
C CYS A 65 4.46 -3.82 -3.09
N MET A 66 3.26 -3.88 -3.67
CA MET A 66 3.09 -3.85 -5.13
C MET A 66 3.55 -2.51 -5.73
N TYR A 67 3.20 -1.37 -5.12
CA TYR A 67 3.56 -0.04 -5.64
C TYR A 67 5.02 0.37 -5.38
N VAL A 68 5.70 -0.22 -4.39
CA VAL A 68 7.14 0.00 -4.13
C VAL A 68 7.99 -0.41 -5.32
N ARG A 69 7.58 -1.43 -6.08
CA ARG A 69 8.34 -1.97 -7.24
C ARG A 69 8.61 -0.91 -8.32
N TYR A 70 7.68 0.02 -8.50
CA TYR A 70 7.77 1.06 -9.51
C TYR A 70 8.53 2.32 -9.05
N GLN A 71 9.17 2.31 -7.87
CA GLN A 71 9.90 3.47 -7.34
C GLN A 71 11.08 3.94 -8.20
N ALA A 72 11.60 3.06 -9.07
CA ALA A 72 12.70 3.39 -9.97
C ALA A 72 12.22 4.29 -11.12
N ARG A 73 11.00 4.04 -11.63
CA ARG A 73 10.37 4.80 -12.70
C ARG A 73 8.85 4.85 -12.50
N PRO A 74 8.35 5.73 -11.61
CA PRO A 74 6.92 5.82 -11.34
C PRO A 74 6.20 6.49 -12.51
N THR A 75 5.01 5.97 -12.84
CA THR A 75 4.12 6.53 -13.86
C THR A 75 2.87 7.13 -13.23
N GLU A 76 2.10 7.91 -14.00
CA GLU A 76 0.83 8.49 -13.53
C GLU A 76 -0.18 7.40 -13.09
N LYS A 77 -0.18 6.23 -13.73
CA LYS A 77 -1.00 5.06 -13.32
C LYS A 77 -0.63 4.59 -11.93
N ASN A 78 0.68 4.46 -11.64
CA ASN A 78 1.17 4.04 -10.33
C ASN A 78 0.81 5.07 -9.25
N LEU A 79 0.98 6.36 -9.56
CA LEU A 79 0.56 7.43 -8.65
C LEU A 79 -0.94 7.37 -8.38
N HIS A 80 -1.78 7.11 -9.39
CA HIS A 80 -3.22 6.99 -9.20
C HIS A 80 -3.59 5.83 -8.24
N GLY A 81 -2.92 4.68 -8.38
CA GLY A 81 -3.07 3.57 -7.44
C GLY A 81 -2.70 3.93 -6.01
N VAL A 82 -1.57 4.61 -5.82
CA VAL A 82 -1.13 5.12 -4.51
C VAL A 82 -2.13 6.13 -3.92
N LYS A 83 -2.73 7.00 -4.74
CA LYS A 83 -3.81 7.91 -4.31
C LYS A 83 -5.05 7.15 -3.83
N ARG A 84 -5.36 6.00 -4.43
CA ARG A 84 -6.47 5.14 -3.98
C ARG A 84 -6.21 4.59 -2.56
N ILE A 85 -4.98 4.22 -2.23
CA ILE A 85 -4.60 3.79 -0.88
C ILE A 85 -4.90 4.90 0.15
N PHE A 86 -4.59 6.15 -0.15
CA PHE A 86 -4.94 7.26 0.75
C PHE A 86 -6.46 7.44 0.91
N ARG A 87 -7.24 7.26 -0.16
CA ARG A 87 -8.71 7.29 -0.08
C ARG A 87 -9.27 6.16 0.80
N TYR A 88 -8.70 4.96 0.69
CA TYR A 88 -9.03 3.85 1.57
C TYR A 88 -8.63 4.14 3.03
N LEU A 89 -7.42 4.68 3.23
CA LEU A 89 -6.94 5.08 4.55
C LEU A 89 -7.90 6.08 5.20
N ARG A 90 -8.43 7.04 4.43
CA ARG A 90 -9.43 8.02 4.89
C ARG A 90 -10.71 7.34 5.40
N GLY A 91 -11.24 6.35 4.69
CA GLY A 91 -12.45 5.62 5.12
C GLY A 91 -12.22 4.71 6.33
N THR A 92 -10.97 4.34 6.60
CA THR A 92 -10.62 3.36 7.62
C THR A 92 -9.80 3.93 8.78
N VAL A 93 -9.64 5.26 8.89
CA VAL A 93 -8.86 5.90 9.98
C VAL A 93 -9.35 5.50 11.37
N ASN A 94 -10.67 5.30 11.51
CA ASN A 94 -11.33 4.94 12.76
C ASN A 94 -11.34 3.43 13.04
N ARG A 95 -10.94 2.60 12.07
CA ARG A 95 -10.82 1.16 12.25
C ARG A 95 -9.48 0.88 12.93
N VAL A 96 -9.54 0.27 14.11
CA VAL A 96 -8.36 -0.13 14.90
C VAL A 96 -8.52 -1.59 15.26
N LEU A 97 -7.43 -2.34 15.15
CA LEU A 97 -7.36 -3.73 15.61
C LEU A 97 -7.29 -3.70 17.14
N TRP A 98 -8.34 -4.15 17.81
CA TRP A 98 -8.41 -4.18 19.27
C TRP A 98 -8.12 -5.59 19.78
N TYR A 99 -7.08 -5.71 20.61
CA TYR A 99 -6.70 -6.97 21.26
C TYR A 99 -7.08 -6.91 22.75
N PRO A 100 -8.10 -7.67 23.20
CA PRO A 100 -8.42 -7.78 24.62
C PRO A 100 -7.27 -8.44 25.38
N LYS A 101 -6.90 -7.85 26.51
CA LYS A 101 -5.80 -8.33 27.38
C LYS A 101 -6.03 -9.77 27.88
N ASP A 102 -7.29 -10.20 27.98
CA ASP A 102 -7.67 -11.48 28.58
C ASP A 102 -7.88 -12.61 27.55
N SER A 103 -7.53 -12.41 26.28
CA SER A 103 -7.60 -13.49 25.28
C SER A 103 -6.33 -14.34 25.29
N SER A 104 -6.47 -15.66 25.40
CA SER A 104 -5.38 -16.61 25.13
C SER A 104 -5.00 -16.55 23.66
N LEU A 105 -4.03 -15.72 23.31
CA LEU A 105 -3.66 -15.43 21.93
C LEU A 105 -2.77 -16.55 21.38
N SER A 106 -3.37 -17.55 20.73
CA SER A 106 -2.62 -18.56 19.97
C SER A 106 -2.24 -17.97 18.60
N LEU A 107 -0.96 -17.62 18.42
CA LEU A 107 -0.46 -17.14 17.13
C LEU A 107 -0.26 -18.33 16.18
N THR A 108 -1.06 -18.40 15.12
CA THR A 108 -0.84 -19.34 14.01
C THR A 108 -0.41 -18.54 12.79
N ALA A 109 0.82 -18.77 12.33
CA ALA A 109 1.38 -18.12 11.13
C ALA A 109 1.36 -19.10 9.96
N PHE A 110 0.96 -18.62 8.79
CA PHE A 110 1.01 -19.35 7.52
C PHE A 110 2.03 -18.66 6.61
N ALA A 111 2.87 -19.43 5.94
CA ALA A 111 3.79 -18.95 4.92
C ALA A 111 3.36 -19.53 3.56
N ASP A 112 3.01 -18.66 2.61
CA ASP A 112 2.70 -19.04 1.23
C ASP A 112 3.88 -18.65 0.33
N ALA A 113 4.34 -19.60 -0.48
CA ALA A 113 5.44 -19.40 -1.42
C ALA A 113 4.91 -19.52 -2.85
N ASN A 114 4.69 -18.39 -3.48
CA ASN A 114 4.22 -18.28 -4.85
C ASN A 114 5.42 -18.17 -5.82
N HIS A 115 5.73 -19.29 -6.49
CA HIS A 115 6.59 -19.29 -7.69
C HIS A 115 5.89 -18.47 -8.79
N THR A 116 6.64 -17.60 -9.50
CA THR A 116 6.16 -16.74 -10.61
C THR A 116 5.08 -15.70 -10.25
N GLY A 117 5.04 -15.19 -9.02
CA GLY A 117 4.05 -14.21 -8.56
C GLY A 117 4.09 -12.80 -9.20
N CYS A 118 5.09 -12.49 -10.05
CA CYS A 118 5.18 -11.23 -10.78
C CYS A 118 5.31 -11.52 -12.28
N HIS A 119 4.28 -11.19 -13.06
CA HIS A 119 4.24 -11.48 -14.50
C HIS A 119 5.24 -10.63 -15.31
N ASP A 120 5.66 -9.48 -14.77
CA ASP A 120 6.62 -8.57 -15.42
C ASP A 120 8.08 -8.98 -15.23
N THR A 121 8.42 -9.58 -14.09
CA THR A 121 9.83 -9.83 -13.71
C THR A 121 10.13 -11.28 -13.37
N CYS A 122 9.12 -12.17 -13.34
CA CYS A 122 9.20 -13.58 -12.95
C CYS A 122 9.91 -13.83 -11.61
N ARG A 123 10.03 -12.80 -10.75
CA ARG A 123 10.65 -12.89 -9.42
C ARG A 123 9.61 -13.29 -8.37
N SER A 124 10.05 -14.12 -7.43
CA SER A 124 9.25 -14.55 -6.28
C SER A 124 8.88 -13.38 -5.38
N THR A 125 7.64 -13.39 -4.90
CA THR A 125 7.06 -12.45 -3.92
C THR A 125 7.52 -12.71 -2.49
N SER A 126 8.12 -13.87 -2.23
CA SER A 126 8.62 -14.32 -0.93
C SER A 126 10.05 -13.85 -0.69
N GLY A 127 10.20 -12.61 -0.25
CA GLY A 127 11.47 -12.03 0.16
C GLY A 127 11.25 -10.62 0.68
N SER A 128 10.77 -10.49 1.92
CA SER A 128 10.87 -9.24 2.67
C SER A 128 11.88 -9.41 3.79
N LEU A 129 12.71 -8.39 3.93
CA LEU A 129 13.40 -7.99 5.15
C LEU A 129 12.42 -7.23 6.05
#